data_AF-A0A9N9EGJ4-F1
#
_entry.id   AF-A0A9N9EGJ4-F1
#
_cell.length_a   1.000
_cell.length_b   1.000
_cell.length_c   1.000
_cell.angle_alpha   90.00
_cell.angle_beta   90.00
_cell.angle_gamma   90.00
#
_symmetry.space_group_name_H-M   'P 1'
#
loop_
_entity.id
_entity.type
_entity.pdbx_description
1 polymer ?
#
loop_
_entity_poly.entity_id
_entity_poly.type
_entity_poly.pdbx_seq_one_letter_code
_entity_poly.pdbx_strand_id
1 'polypeptide(L)'
;KEHDQVVQNTLYKMYPNAVVCSELINTRQIAQLFQESEEQALKEEIKKIEQEIDQTLTDELRNLVSDFIQARKKMVKSESYEEAKKESEKLEDQLLDEKGLMEENIEKIIDYCKRLAVEQEKLQANVEINTNK
;
A
#
# COMPACT_ATOMS: atom_id res chain seq x y z
N LYS A 1 -35.13 13.53 33.56
CA LYS A 1 -33.95 12.97 34.27
C LYS A 1 -32.78 13.17 33.33
N GLU A 2 -32.09 14.30 33.47
CA GLU A 2 -30.91 14.63 32.68
C GLU A 2 -29.75 13.73 33.11
N HIS A 3 -29.08 13.13 32.12
CA HIS A 3 -27.86 12.37 32.31
C HIS A 3 -26.69 13.35 32.17
N ASP A 4 -26.13 13.80 33.28
CA ASP A 4 -24.85 14.50 33.30
C ASP A 4 -23.73 13.54 32.90
N GLN A 5 -23.27 13.64 31.66
CA GLN A 5 -21.99 13.07 31.25
C GLN A 5 -20.87 13.99 31.72
N VAL A 6 -20.27 13.67 32.86
CA VAL A 6 -19.03 14.31 33.31
C VAL A 6 -17.89 13.82 32.42
N VAL A 7 -17.50 14.65 31.46
CA VAL A 7 -16.25 14.50 30.70
C VAL A 7 -15.09 14.73 31.69
N GLN A 8 -14.40 13.66 32.09
CA GLN A 8 -13.15 13.80 32.83
C GLN A 8 -12.05 14.34 31.89
N ASN A 9 -11.99 15.67 31.79
CA ASN A 9 -10.81 16.37 31.27
C ASN A 9 -9.69 16.25 32.31
N THR A 10 -8.96 15.14 32.29
CA THR A 10 -7.73 15.00 33.07
C THR A 10 -6.70 15.97 32.51
N LEU A 11 -6.52 17.11 33.19
CA LEU A 11 -5.55 18.13 32.81
C LEU A 11 -4.13 17.53 32.92
N TYR A 12 -3.46 17.36 31.78
CA TYR A 12 -2.07 16.89 31.75
C TYR A 12 -1.16 17.93 32.44
N LYS A 13 -0.66 17.61 33.64
CA LYS A 13 0.28 18.48 34.37
C LYS A 13 1.71 18.14 33.97
N MET A 14 2.31 18.98 33.13
CA MET A 14 3.77 18.96 32.96
C MET A 14 4.43 19.57 34.19
N TYR A 15 5.27 18.78 34.87
CA TYR A 15 6.03 19.28 36.02
C TYR A 15 7.09 20.30 35.53
N PRO A 16 7.25 21.47 36.17
CA PRO A 16 8.16 22.52 35.72
C PRO A 16 9.63 22.09 35.57
N ASN A 17 10.02 21.05 36.31
CA ASN A 17 11.39 20.51 36.33
C ASN A 17 11.53 19.23 35.48
N ALA A 18 10.49 18.84 34.75
CA ALA A 18 10.58 17.75 33.79
C ALA A 18 11.36 18.24 32.58
N VAL A 19 12.64 17.89 32.51
CA VAL A 19 13.41 18.01 31.27
C VAL A 19 12.87 16.94 30.32
N VAL A 20 11.96 17.34 29.44
CA VAL A 20 11.46 16.47 28.38
C VAL A 20 12.51 16.48 27.27
N CYS A 21 13.43 15.53 27.30
CA CYS A 21 14.31 15.27 26.15
C CYS A 21 13.45 14.63 25.07
N SER A 22 12.85 15.42 24.18
CA SER A 22 12.29 14.88 22.94
C SER A 22 13.48 14.41 22.09
N GLU A 23 13.65 13.11 21.93
CA GLU A 23 14.59 12.58 20.94
C GLU A 23 14.16 13.10 19.57
N LEU A 24 15.12 13.67 18.83
CA LEU A 24 14.87 14.07 17.45
C LEU A 24 14.49 12.80 16.67
N ILE A 25 13.28 12.81 16.13
CA ILE A 25 12.76 11.72 15.32
C ILE A 25 13.75 11.46 14.17
N ASN A 26 14.34 10.27 14.14
CA ASN A 26 15.31 9.89 13.13
C ASN A 26 14.60 9.55 11.82
N THR A 27 14.63 10.48 10.87
CA THR A 27 13.99 10.34 9.55
C THR A 27 14.48 9.12 8.77
N ARG A 28 15.72 8.66 8.99
CA ARG A 28 16.25 7.43 8.37
C ARG A 28 15.60 6.17 8.93
N GLN A 29 15.40 6.11 10.25
CA GLN A 29 14.71 4.98 10.89
C GLN A 29 13.25 4.92 10.46
N ILE A 30 12.60 6.08 10.31
CA ILE A 30 11.25 6.14 9.74
C ILE A 30 11.24 5.59 8.31
N ALA A 31 12.12 6.07 7.44
CA ALA A 31 12.18 5.61 6.05
C ALA A 31 12.38 4.09 5.95
N GLN A 32 13.23 3.52 6.81
CA GLN A 32 13.43 2.07 6.89
C GLN A 32 12.17 1.32 7.31
N LEU A 33 11.47 1.80 8.35
CA LEU A 33 10.21 1.20 8.80
C LEU A 33 9.13 1.24 7.72
N PHE A 34 9.03 2.35 6.97
CA PHE A 34 8.11 2.45 5.84
C PHE A 34 8.46 1.46 4.73
N GLN A 35 9.74 1.34 4.38
CA GLN A 35 10.19 0.43 3.34
C GLN A 35 9.94 -1.04 3.71
N GLU A 36 10.26 -1.44 4.95
CA GLU A 36 9.96 -2.79 5.47
C GLU A 36 8.45 -3.09 5.46
N SER A 37 7.64 -2.10 5.83
CA SER A 37 6.18 -2.22 5.80
C SER A 37 5.64 -2.37 4.38
N GLU A 38 6.19 -1.65 3.41
CA GLU A 38 5.77 -1.76 2.00
C GLU A 38 6.14 -3.13 1.40
N GLU A 39 7.33 -3.65 1.71
CA GLU A 39 7.76 -4.99 1.29
C GLU A 39 6.88 -6.10 1.88
N GLN A 40 6.53 -5.99 3.16
CA GLN A 40 5.63 -6.94 3.80
C GLN A 40 4.23 -6.90 3.19
N ALA A 41 3.68 -5.70 2.98
CA ALA A 41 2.39 -5.53 2.32
C ALA A 41 2.41 -6.15 0.93
N LEU A 42 3.45 -5.91 0.14
CA LEU A 42 3.56 -6.45 -1.22
C LEU A 42 3.60 -8.00 -1.23
N LYS A 43 4.29 -8.61 -0.27
CA LYS A 43 4.29 -10.09 -0.11
C LYS A 43 2.90 -10.63 0.22
N GLU A 44 2.13 -9.95 1.07
CA GLU A 44 0.75 -10.35 1.37
C GLU A 44 -0.17 -10.21 0.15
N GLU A 45 -0.02 -9.12 -0.61
CA GLU A 45 -0.80 -8.90 -1.84
C GLU A 45 -0.52 -9.97 -2.89
N ILE A 46 0.75 -10.35 -3.08
CA ILE A 46 1.14 -11.45 -3.98
C ILE A 46 0.53 -12.78 -3.52
N LYS A 47 0.51 -13.04 -2.21
CA LYS A 47 -0.08 -14.27 -1.67
C LYS A 47 -1.59 -14.34 -1.93
N LYS A 48 -2.30 -13.21 -1.87
CA LYS A 48 -3.73 -13.13 -2.24
C LYS A 48 -3.93 -13.38 -3.73
N ILE A 49 -3.05 -12.84 -4.58
CA ILE A 49 -3.04 -13.12 -6.01
C ILE A 49 -2.86 -14.61 -6.28
N GLU A 50 -1.86 -15.26 -5.67
CA GLU A 50 -1.61 -16.71 -5.80
C GLU A 50 -2.87 -17.53 -5.44
N GLN A 51 -3.62 -17.09 -4.43
CA GLN A 51 -4.89 -17.72 -4.05
C GLN A 51 -6.00 -17.50 -5.08
N GLU A 52 -6.06 -16.31 -5.69
CA GLU A 52 -7.10 -15.95 -6.66
C GLU A 52 -6.91 -16.63 -8.02
N ILE A 53 -5.66 -16.83 -8.43
CA ILE A 53 -5.31 -17.58 -9.66
C ILE A 53 -5.18 -19.09 -9.43
N ASP A 54 -5.39 -19.56 -8.19
CA ASP A 54 -5.22 -20.96 -7.75
C ASP A 54 -3.89 -21.57 -8.21
N GLN A 55 -2.82 -20.77 -8.16
CA GLN A 55 -1.51 -21.14 -8.66
C GLN A 55 -0.42 -20.54 -7.79
N THR A 56 0.53 -21.38 -7.37
CA THR A 56 1.75 -20.91 -6.71
C THR A 56 2.72 -20.34 -7.75
N LEU A 57 3.17 -19.10 -7.55
CA LEU A 57 4.13 -18.45 -8.43
C LEU A 57 5.55 -18.88 -8.05
N THR A 58 6.41 -19.09 -9.05
CA THR A 58 7.86 -19.25 -8.83
C THR A 58 8.47 -17.92 -8.42
N ASP A 59 9.63 -17.93 -7.76
CA ASP A 59 10.24 -16.67 -7.27
C ASP A 59 10.49 -15.65 -8.39
N GLU A 60 10.84 -16.10 -9.61
CA GLU A 60 10.98 -15.23 -10.78
C GLU A 60 9.65 -14.58 -11.19
N LEU A 61 8.57 -15.37 -11.25
CA LEU A 61 7.23 -14.88 -11.55
C LEU A 61 6.70 -13.96 -10.46
N ARG A 62 7.03 -14.27 -9.21
CA ARG A 62 6.65 -13.52 -8.03
C ARG A 62 7.28 -12.12 -8.05
N ASN A 63 8.53 -12.01 -8.51
CA ASN A 63 9.19 -10.72 -8.74
C ASN A 63 8.55 -9.94 -9.91
N LEU A 64 8.21 -10.60 -11.01
CA LEU A 64 7.51 -9.96 -12.13
C LEU A 64 6.13 -9.43 -11.73
N VAL A 65 5.35 -10.21 -10.98
CA VAL A 65 4.04 -9.79 -10.45
C VAL A 65 4.21 -8.65 -9.44
N SER A 66 5.25 -8.69 -8.60
CA SER A 66 5.62 -7.57 -7.71
C SER A 66 5.83 -6.28 -8.49
N ASP A 67 6.67 -6.31 -9.52
CA ASP A 67 6.98 -5.16 -10.36
C ASP A 67 5.73 -4.66 -11.10
N PHE A 68 4.88 -5.58 -11.57
CA PHE A 68 3.61 -5.25 -12.22
C PHE A 68 2.66 -4.51 -11.29
N ILE A 69 2.48 -4.99 -10.05
CA ILE A 69 1.65 -4.33 -9.03
C ILE A 69 2.20 -2.93 -8.73
N GLN A 70 3.53 -2.79 -8.61
CA GLN A 70 4.15 -1.49 -8.36
C GLN A 70 3.95 -0.52 -9.53
N ALA A 71 4.13 -0.96 -10.77
CA ALA A 71 3.87 -0.14 -11.96
C ALA A 71 2.41 0.32 -11.99
N ARG A 72 1.45 -0.58 -11.74
CA ARG A 72 0.02 -0.23 -11.65
C ARG A 72 -0.27 0.76 -10.52
N LYS A 73 0.35 0.61 -9.34
CA LYS A 73 0.23 1.60 -8.24
C LYS A 73 0.77 2.97 -8.63
N LYS A 74 1.88 3.04 -9.39
CA LYS A 74 2.41 4.32 -9.92
C LYS A 74 1.46 4.98 -10.91
N MET A 75 0.76 4.19 -11.74
CA MET A 75 -0.26 4.72 -12.66
C MET A 75 -1.37 5.46 -11.90
N VAL A 76 -1.83 4.91 -10.76
CA VAL A 76 -2.88 5.54 -9.93
C VAL A 76 -2.41 6.88 -9.33
N LYS A 77 -1.11 7.00 -8.98
CA LYS A 77 -0.55 8.22 -8.38
C LYS A 77 -0.31 9.37 -9.36
N SER A 78 -0.61 9.20 -10.66
CA SER A 78 -0.62 10.22 -11.73
C SER A 78 0.69 10.93 -12.09
N GLU A 79 1.68 11.01 -11.20
CA GLU A 79 2.95 11.75 -11.43
C GLU A 79 3.76 11.23 -12.63
N SER A 80 3.64 9.94 -12.97
CA SER A 80 4.32 9.29 -14.10
C SER A 80 3.40 8.32 -14.85
N TYR A 81 2.14 8.72 -15.10
CA TYR A 81 1.14 7.81 -15.71
C TYR A 81 1.59 7.16 -17.02
N GLU A 82 2.11 7.96 -17.97
CA GLU A 82 2.54 7.44 -19.28
C GLU A 82 3.75 6.50 -19.22
N GLU A 83 4.69 6.77 -18.30
CA GLU A 83 5.86 5.92 -18.08
C GLU A 83 5.46 4.61 -17.39
N ALA A 84 4.63 4.71 -16.35
CA ALA A 84 4.12 3.57 -15.61
C ALA A 84 3.18 2.70 -16.46
N LYS A 85 2.43 3.30 -17.38
CA LYS A 85 1.60 2.59 -18.36
C LYS A 85 2.47 1.75 -19.30
N LYS A 86 3.50 2.35 -19.90
CA LYS A 86 4.43 1.62 -20.77
C LYS A 86 5.18 0.52 -20.02
N GLU A 87 5.59 0.78 -18.78
CA GLU A 87 6.21 -0.21 -17.91
C GLU A 87 5.25 -1.36 -17.63
N SER A 88 3.99 -1.06 -17.31
CA SER A 88 2.96 -2.07 -17.08
C SER A 88 2.65 -2.90 -18.32
N GLU A 89 2.50 -2.27 -19.50
CA GLU A 89 2.24 -2.99 -20.77
C GLU A 89 3.40 -3.93 -21.09
N LYS A 90 4.65 -3.47 -20.92
CA LYS A 90 5.83 -4.31 -21.12
C LYS A 90 5.88 -5.51 -20.16
N LEU A 91 5.52 -5.30 -18.90
CA LEU A 91 5.48 -6.38 -17.90
C LEU A 91 4.35 -7.37 -18.17
N GLU A 92 3.22 -6.91 -18.71
CA GLU A 92 2.12 -7.76 -19.17
C GLU A 92 2.56 -8.68 -20.30
N ASP A 93 3.24 -8.13 -21.30
CA ASP A 93 3.82 -8.90 -22.42
C ASP A 93 4.83 -9.94 -21.90
N GLN A 94 5.68 -9.59 -20.92
CA GLN A 94 6.63 -10.54 -20.33
C GLN A 94 5.96 -11.68 -19.56
N LEU A 95 4.85 -11.40 -18.87
CA LEU A 95 4.06 -12.42 -18.17
C LEU A 95 3.41 -13.41 -19.15
N LEU A 96 2.93 -12.91 -20.30
CA LEU A 96 2.35 -13.72 -21.38
C LEU A 96 3.43 -14.53 -22.13
N ASP A 97 4.42 -13.84 -22.70
CA ASP A 97 5.30 -14.40 -23.73
C ASP A 97 6.52 -15.12 -23.15
N GLU A 98 7.12 -14.60 -22.07
CA GLU A 98 8.37 -15.17 -21.52
C GLU A 98 8.12 -16.22 -20.42
N LYS A 99 7.05 -16.05 -19.64
CA LYS A 99 6.74 -16.93 -18.50
C LYS A 99 5.54 -17.84 -18.72
N GLY A 100 4.79 -17.65 -19.81
CA GLY A 100 3.70 -18.53 -20.20
C GLY A 100 2.56 -18.58 -19.18
N LEU A 101 2.30 -17.47 -18.46
CA LEU A 101 1.12 -17.38 -17.61
C LEU A 101 -0.12 -17.41 -18.49
N MET A 102 -1.17 -18.11 -18.06
CA MET A 102 -2.44 -18.09 -18.78
C MET A 102 -3.00 -16.68 -18.79
N GLU A 103 -3.51 -16.24 -19.95
CA GLU A 103 -4.15 -14.92 -20.12
C GLU A 103 -5.24 -14.67 -19.06
N GLU A 104 -6.04 -15.71 -18.73
CA GLU A 104 -7.04 -15.64 -17.67
C GLU A 104 -6.46 -15.29 -16.29
N ASN A 105 -5.26 -15.80 -15.97
CA ASN A 105 -4.60 -15.50 -14.70
C ASN A 105 -4.06 -14.07 -14.68
N ILE A 106 -3.61 -13.56 -15.82
CA ILE A 106 -3.16 -12.17 -15.97
C ILE A 106 -4.36 -11.22 -15.85
N GLU A 107 -5.49 -11.54 -16.46
CA GLU A 107 -6.73 -10.77 -16.28
C GLU A 107 -7.16 -10.69 -14.81
N LYS A 108 -7.07 -11.82 -14.07
CA LYS A 108 -7.33 -11.83 -12.61
C LYS A 108 -6.38 -10.92 -11.85
N ILE A 109 -5.08 -10.93 -12.19
CA ILE A 109 -4.08 -10.04 -11.58
C ILE A 109 -4.40 -8.56 -11.88
N ILE A 110 -4.77 -8.25 -13.12
CA ILE A 110 -5.15 -6.89 -13.52
C ILE A 110 -6.39 -6.44 -12.76
N ASP A 111 -7.41 -7.28 -12.65
CA ASP A 111 -8.65 -6.96 -11.94
C ASP A 111 -8.41 -6.79 -10.43
N TYR A 112 -7.53 -7.61 -9.86
CA TYR A 112 -7.04 -7.42 -8.49
C TYR A 112 -6.37 -6.06 -8.30
N CYS A 113 -5.45 -5.67 -9.20
CA CYS A 113 -4.78 -4.37 -9.16
C CYS A 113 -5.78 -3.20 -9.27
N LYS A 114 -6.82 -3.34 -10.10
CA LYS A 114 -7.89 -2.33 -10.23
C LYS A 114 -8.69 -2.19 -8.93
N ARG A 115 -9.07 -3.30 -8.28
CA ARG A 115 -9.77 -3.28 -6.98
C ARG A 115 -8.91 -2.61 -5.90
N LEU A 116 -7.62 -2.96 -5.85
CA LEU A 116 -6.65 -2.33 -4.95
C LEU A 116 -6.58 -0.80 -5.14
N ALA A 117 -6.52 -0.33 -6.38
CA ALA A 117 -6.49 1.09 -6.70
C ALA A 117 -7.72 1.83 -6.13
N VAL A 118 -8.91 1.26 -6.34
CA VAL A 118 -10.17 1.82 -5.84
C VAL A 118 -10.22 1.83 -4.31
N GLU A 119 -9.70 0.80 -3.64
CA GLU A 119 -9.61 0.78 -2.17
C GLU A 119 -8.62 1.82 -1.63
N GLN A 120 -7.48 2.04 -2.31
CA GLN A 120 -6.52 3.07 -1.94
C GLN A 120 -7.11 4.48 -2.07
N GLU A 121 -7.84 4.77 -3.15
CA GLU A 121 -8.53 6.06 -3.32
C GLU A 121 -9.56 6.31 -2.21
N LYS A 122 -10.34 5.28 -1.81
CA LYS A 122 -11.30 5.38 -0.70
C LYS A 122 -10.62 5.64 0.64
N LEU A 123 -9.48 5.01 0.91
CA LEU A 123 -8.71 5.23 2.13
C LEU A 123 -8.12 6.63 2.18
N GLN A 124 -7.57 7.14 1.07
CA GLN A 124 -7.05 8.51 0.98
C GLN A 124 -8.15 9.55 1.19
N ALA A 125 -9.32 9.37 0.56
CA ALA A 125 -10.47 10.25 0.76
C ALA A 125 -10.94 10.33 2.23
N ASN A 126 -10.83 9.22 2.97
CA ASN A 126 -11.19 9.19 4.39
C ASN A 126 -10.15 9.84 5.32
N VAL A 127 -8.88 9.93 4.90
CA VAL A 127 -7.83 10.62 5.65
C VAL A 127 -8.02 12.14 5.55
N GLU A 128 -8.33 12.68 4.37
CA GLU A 128 -8.58 14.12 4.16
C GLU A 128 -9.78 14.65 4.96
N ILE A 129 -10.77 13.80 5.26
CA ILE A 129 -11.94 14.17 6.06
C ILE A 129 -11.59 14.28 7.56
N ASN A 130 -10.57 13.55 8.04
CA ASN A 130 -10.20 13.53 9.46
C ASN A 130 -9.10 14.54 9.85
N THR A 131 -8.38 15.11 8.89
CA THR A 131 -7.39 16.18 9.14
C THR A 131 -8.01 17.58 9.16
N ASN A 132 -9.28 17.74 8.79
CA ASN A 132 -10.01 19.01 8.75
C ASN A 132 -11.06 19.18 9.87
N LYS A 133 -10.90 18.51 11.01
CA LYS A 133 -11.79 18.66 12.18
C LYS A 133 -11.10 19.23 13.41
#